data_AF-A0A183T5C5-F1
#
_entry.id   AF-A0A183T5C5-F1
#
_cell.length_a   1.000
_cell.length_b   1.000
_cell.length_c   1.000
_cell.angle_alpha   90.00
_cell.angle_beta   90.00
_cell.angle_gamma   90.00
#
_symmetry.space_group_name_H-M   'P 1'
#
loop_
_entity.id
_entity.type
_entity.pdbx_description
1 polymer ?
#
loop_
_entity_poly.entity_id
_entity_poly.type
_entity_poly.pdbx_seq_one_letter_code
_entity_poly.pdbx_strand_id
1 'polypeptide(L)'
;MDSRSVITENERRQMKPTDTALARFNVRSASQFLADLKVWRIQVDEVIVSFDVTSLFASIPPSLAQDVLRRKLEESYEETQSSLKIENFRQLFKFCKKTYFTFAGETFEQIKGTPMGSPISGLVAELVLQELEKIDFTRQQPIFWRRYEDAT
;
A
#
# COMPACT_ATOMS: atom_id res chain seq x y z
N MET A 1 -14.82 26.59 -5.26
CA MET A 1 -13.39 26.92 -5.30
C MET A 1 -12.65 25.65 -4.93
N ASP A 2 -12.18 24.92 -5.93
CA ASP A 2 -11.55 23.60 -5.82
C ASP A 2 -10.04 23.79 -5.72
N SER A 3 -9.50 23.68 -4.50
CA SER A 3 -8.06 23.79 -4.23
C SER A 3 -7.46 22.39 -4.18
N ARG A 4 -7.34 21.73 -5.33
CA ARG A 4 -6.39 20.61 -5.47
C ARG A 4 -4.98 21.18 -5.39
N SER A 5 -4.29 20.92 -4.30
CA SER A 5 -2.87 21.25 -4.14
C SER A 5 -2.05 20.43 -5.14
N VAL A 6 -1.79 21.03 -6.30
CA VAL A 6 -0.87 20.47 -7.30
C VAL A 6 0.55 20.69 -6.80
N ILE A 7 1.23 19.60 -6.44
CA ILE A 7 2.65 19.63 -6.03
C ILE A 7 3.46 20.24 -7.17
N THR A 8 4.27 21.26 -6.86
CA THR A 8 5.07 22.01 -7.83
C THR A 8 6.32 21.22 -8.25
N GLU A 9 6.85 21.49 -9.44
CA GLU A 9 8.04 20.82 -9.99
C GLU A 9 9.29 21.01 -9.11
N ASN A 10 9.36 22.12 -8.36
CA ASN A 10 10.43 22.37 -7.39
C ASN A 10 10.30 21.51 -6.13
N GLU A 11 9.09 21.21 -5.68
CA GLU A 11 8.85 20.28 -4.57
C GLU A 11 9.17 18.83 -4.98
N ARG A 12 8.83 18.45 -6.23
CA ARG A 12 9.21 17.15 -6.80
C ARG A 12 10.71 16.91 -6.80
N ARG A 13 11.52 17.92 -7.13
CA ARG A 13 12.99 17.81 -7.18
C ARG A 13 13.65 17.64 -5.81
N GLN A 14 12.95 17.97 -4.73
CA GLN A 14 13.43 17.79 -3.34
C GLN A 14 13.02 16.44 -2.75
N MET A 15 12.15 15.69 -3.42
CA MET A 15 11.75 14.36 -3.00
C MET A 15 12.69 13.32 -3.60
N LYS A 16 13.38 12.55 -2.74
CA LYS A 16 14.05 11.35 -3.21
C LYS A 16 12.97 10.34 -3.65
N PRO A 17 13.06 9.75 -4.86
CA PRO A 17 12.19 8.65 -5.21
C PRO A 17 12.41 7.54 -4.19
N THR A 18 11.36 7.16 -3.48
CA THR A 18 11.39 5.91 -2.71
C THR A 18 11.33 4.79 -3.73
N ASP A 19 12.48 4.40 -4.27
CA ASP A 19 12.61 3.22 -5.13
C ASP A 19 12.41 1.99 -4.26
N THR A 20 11.15 1.80 -3.86
CA THR A 20 10.71 0.52 -3.34
C THR A 20 10.54 -0.30 -4.59
N ALA A 21 11.38 -1.32 -4.82
CA ALA A 21 11.33 -2.18 -6.00
C ALA A 21 9.99 -2.93 -6.22
N LEU A 22 8.95 -2.59 -5.46
CA LEU A 22 7.56 -3.02 -5.65
C LEU A 22 6.62 -1.91 -6.12
N ALA A 23 6.96 -0.64 -5.88
CA ALA A 23 6.23 0.50 -6.42
C ALA A 23 6.24 0.50 -7.97
N ARG A 24 7.23 -0.17 -8.59
CA ARG A 24 7.29 -0.40 -10.04
C ARG A 24 6.15 -1.26 -10.59
N PHE A 25 5.48 -2.04 -9.74
CA PHE A 25 4.33 -2.85 -10.14
C PHE A 25 3.02 -2.07 -10.07
N ASN A 26 2.99 -0.95 -9.35
CA ASN A 26 1.80 -0.12 -9.19
C ASN A 26 1.57 0.69 -10.48
N VAL A 27 0.41 0.50 -11.09
CA VAL A 27 -0.06 1.28 -12.23
C VAL A 27 -0.98 2.38 -11.71
N ARG A 28 -0.90 3.58 -12.29
CA ARG A 28 -1.72 4.73 -11.90
C ARG A 28 -2.91 4.99 -12.81
N SER A 29 -2.97 4.33 -13.96
CA SER A 29 -4.04 4.50 -14.96
C SER A 29 -4.13 3.33 -15.94
N ALA A 30 -5.31 3.13 -16.51
CA ALA A 30 -5.51 2.15 -17.58
C ALA A 30 -4.61 2.42 -18.81
N SER A 31 -4.37 3.69 -19.15
CA SER A 31 -3.48 4.06 -20.26
C SER A 31 -2.04 3.59 -20.03
N GLN A 32 -1.54 3.71 -18.79
CA GLN A 32 -0.21 3.21 -18.42
C GLN A 32 -0.19 1.68 -18.48
N PHE A 33 -1.22 1.00 -17.96
CA PHE A 33 -1.31 -0.46 -18.06
C PHE A 33 -1.27 -0.95 -19.51
N LEU A 34 -2.06 -0.32 -20.40
CA LEU A 34 -2.09 -0.66 -21.81
C LEU A 34 -0.75 -0.39 -22.52
N ALA A 35 -0.06 0.68 -22.14
CA ALA A 35 1.27 0.97 -22.66
C ALA A 35 2.27 -0.13 -22.25
N ASP A 36 2.23 -0.54 -20.99
CA ASP A 36 3.09 -1.60 -20.46
C ASP A 36 2.79 -2.96 -21.09
N LEU A 37 1.51 -3.30 -21.27
CA LEU A 37 1.07 -4.58 -21.85
C LEU A 37 1.43 -4.71 -23.33
N LYS A 38 1.40 -3.61 -24.10
CA LYS A 38 1.71 -3.61 -25.54
C LYS A 38 3.14 -4.08 -25.88
N VAL A 39 4.05 -4.00 -24.92
CA VAL A 39 5.44 -4.45 -25.10
C VAL A 39 5.55 -5.98 -25.10
N TRP A 40 4.54 -6.68 -24.59
CA TRP A 40 4.55 -8.13 -24.41
C TRP A 40 3.73 -8.85 -25.48
N ARG A 41 4.22 -10.03 -25.88
CA ARG A 41 3.49 -10.99 -26.69
C ARG A 41 3.37 -12.29 -25.91
N ILE A 42 2.14 -12.65 -25.57
CA ILE A 42 1.80 -13.87 -24.83
C ILE A 42 2.11 -15.08 -25.72
N GLN A 43 2.92 -16.01 -25.23
CA GLN A 43 3.22 -17.28 -25.90
C GLN A 43 2.08 -18.30 -25.73
N VAL A 44 2.13 -19.40 -26.48
CA VAL A 44 1.06 -20.42 -26.50
C VAL A 44 0.90 -21.13 -25.13
N ASP A 45 1.97 -21.19 -24.35
CA ASP A 45 2.03 -21.79 -23.01
C ASP A 45 1.91 -20.76 -21.87
N GLU A 46 1.69 -19.48 -22.21
CA GLU A 46 1.51 -18.40 -21.25
C GLU A 46 0.03 -18.03 -21.09
N VAL A 47 -0.35 -17.63 -19.87
CA VAL A 47 -1.71 -17.17 -19.56
C VAL A 47 -1.64 -15.84 -18.81
N ILE A 48 -2.64 -14.99 -19.05
CA ILE A 48 -2.91 -13.82 -18.22
C ILE A 48 -4.01 -14.19 -17.25
N VAL A 49 -3.79 -13.88 -15.97
CA VAL A 49 -4.75 -14.06 -14.89
C VAL A 49 -4.90 -12.71 -14.20
N SER A 50 -6.13 -12.35 -13.85
CA SER A 50 -6.39 -11.20 -12.99
C SER A 50 -6.95 -11.66 -11.65
N PHE A 51 -6.51 -11.04 -10.56
CA PHE A 51 -7.03 -11.25 -9.22
C PHE A 51 -7.61 -9.95 -8.65
N ASP A 52 -8.60 -10.11 -7.80
CA ASP A 52 -9.25 -9.01 -7.07
C ASP A 52 -9.28 -9.37 -5.58
N VAL A 53 -8.68 -8.53 -4.73
CA VAL A 53 -8.61 -8.80 -3.29
C VAL A 53 -9.94 -8.46 -2.63
N THR A 54 -10.66 -9.48 -2.18
CA THR A 54 -11.93 -9.28 -1.49
C THR A 54 -11.77 -8.51 -0.16
N SER A 55 -12.46 -7.38 -0.05
CA SER A 55 -12.57 -6.59 1.18
C SER A 55 -11.21 -6.18 1.77
N LEU A 56 -10.25 -5.76 0.95
CA LEU A 56 -8.85 -5.49 1.32
C LEU A 56 -8.70 -4.86 2.72
N PHE A 57 -9.33 -3.71 2.95
CA PHE A 57 -9.20 -3.00 4.22
C PHE A 57 -9.74 -3.80 5.41
N ALA A 58 -10.90 -4.45 5.29
CA ALA A 58 -11.49 -5.23 6.38
C ALA A 58 -10.72 -6.55 6.63
N SER A 59 -10.06 -7.07 5.60
CA SER A 59 -9.37 -8.36 5.62
C SER A 59 -7.95 -8.29 6.21
N ILE A 60 -7.31 -7.12 6.26
CA ILE A 60 -5.95 -6.97 6.78
C ILE A 60 -5.92 -7.19 8.31
N PRO A 61 -5.18 -8.21 8.81
CA PRO A 61 -5.04 -8.40 10.25
C PRO A 61 -4.38 -7.19 10.92
N PRO A 62 -4.93 -6.68 12.03
CA PRO A 62 -4.37 -5.50 12.70
C PRO A 62 -2.93 -5.69 13.20
N SER A 63 -2.51 -6.91 13.51
CA SER A 63 -1.13 -7.27 13.88
C SER A 63 -0.20 -7.18 12.68
N LEU A 64 -0.59 -7.79 11.55
CA LEU A 64 0.16 -7.74 10.30
C LEU A 64 0.42 -6.29 9.86
N ALA A 65 -0.60 -5.43 9.92
CA ALA A 65 -0.47 -4.01 9.63
C ALA A 65 0.58 -3.31 10.52
N GLN A 66 0.61 -3.62 11.82
CA GLN A 66 1.60 -3.07 12.75
C GLN A 66 3.02 -3.57 12.44
N ASP A 67 3.16 -4.85 12.14
CA ASP A 67 4.45 -5.48 11.86
C ASP A 67 5.05 -4.97 10.54
N VAL A 68 4.23 -4.85 9.49
CA VAL A 68 4.65 -4.28 8.21
C VAL A 68 5.09 -2.83 8.36
N LEU A 69 4.29 -2.00 9.05
CA LEU A 69 4.63 -0.60 9.27
C LEU A 69 5.91 -0.46 10.10
N ARG A 70 6.08 -1.25 11.17
CA ARG A 70 7.30 -1.28 11.99
C ARG A 70 8.52 -1.58 11.12
N ARG A 71 8.48 -2.68 10.37
CA ARG A 71 9.59 -3.09 9.49
C ARG A 71 9.94 -2.00 8.47
N LYS A 72 8.93 -1.38 7.86
CA LYS A 72 9.13 -0.28 6.90
C LYS A 72 9.79 0.94 7.51
N LEU A 73 9.42 1.29 8.74
CA LEU A 73 10.05 2.38 9.47
C LEU A 73 11.50 2.04 9.84
N GLU A 74 11.76 0.83 10.31
CA GLU A 74 13.12 0.34 10.61
C GLU A 74 14.01 0.32 9.36
N GLU A 75 13.49 -0.10 8.20
CA GLU A 75 14.18 -0.04 6.91
C GLU A 75 14.49 1.40 6.46
N SER A 76 13.70 2.38 6.88
CA SER A 76 13.77 3.76 6.39
C SER A 76 14.65 4.70 7.24
N TYR A 77 15.00 4.32 8.47
CA TYR A 77 15.75 5.18 9.39
C TYR A 77 17.01 4.48 9.95
N GLU A 78 18.18 5.14 9.85
CA GLU A 78 19.44 4.68 10.48
C GLU A 78 19.40 4.79 12.03
N GLU A 79 20.01 3.83 12.73
CA GLU A 79 19.88 3.54 14.18
C GLU A 79 20.05 4.73 15.14
N THR A 80 20.86 5.74 14.81
CA THR A 80 21.32 6.73 15.79
C THR A 80 20.36 7.91 16.01
N GLN A 81 19.37 8.11 15.15
CA GLN A 81 18.30 9.12 15.31
C GLN A 81 16.86 8.56 15.21
N SER A 82 16.72 7.23 15.09
CA SER A 82 15.48 6.58 14.65
C SER A 82 14.57 6.11 15.77
N SER A 83 15.12 5.70 16.93
CA SER A 83 14.35 4.97 17.95
C SER A 83 13.16 5.76 18.51
N LEU A 84 13.36 7.04 18.87
CA LEU A 84 12.29 7.92 19.35
C LEU A 84 11.25 8.23 18.26
N LYS A 85 11.67 8.35 17.00
CA LYS A 85 10.76 8.61 15.87
C LYS A 85 9.89 7.39 15.56
N ILE A 86 10.49 6.19 15.57
CA ILE A 86 9.79 4.91 15.38
C ILE A 86 8.77 4.70 16.50
N GLU A 87 9.16 4.96 17.76
CA GLU A 87 8.23 4.81 18.90
C GLU A 87 7.07 5.80 18.83
N ASN A 88 7.33 7.07 18.48
CA ASN A 88 6.27 8.06 18.28
C ASN A 88 5.32 7.66 17.14
N PHE A 89 5.85 7.16 16.02
CA PHE A 89 5.03 6.64 14.92
C PHE A 89 4.20 5.44 15.35
N ARG A 90 4.76 4.53 16.15
CA ARG A 90 4.06 3.37 16.68
C ARG A 90 2.90 3.77 17.58
N GLN A 91 3.10 4.77 18.44
CA GLN A 91 2.05 5.33 19.28
C GLN A 91 0.96 6.03 18.46
N LEU A 92 1.36 6.86 17.48
CA LEU A 92 0.43 7.52 16.57
C LEU A 92 -0.41 6.49 15.80
N PHE A 93 0.21 5.44 15.28
CA PHE A 93 -0.49 4.38 14.57
C PHE A 93 -1.50 3.65 15.46
N LYS A 94 -1.14 3.39 16.73
CA LYS A 94 -2.08 2.82 17.71
C LYS A 94 -3.30 3.72 17.91
N PHE A 95 -3.13 5.04 17.86
CA PHE A 95 -4.23 6.00 17.92
C PHE A 95 -5.05 5.99 16.62
N CYS A 96 -4.41 6.08 15.45
CA CYS A 96 -5.07 6.09 14.14
C CYS A 96 -5.85 4.80 13.83
N LYS A 97 -5.50 3.68 14.47
CA LYS A 97 -6.25 2.42 14.38
C LYS A 97 -7.59 2.46 15.11
N LYS A 98 -7.74 3.29 16.15
CA LYS A 98 -9.02 3.44 16.85
C LYS A 98 -9.94 4.27 15.98
N THR A 99 -10.83 3.59 15.27
CA THR A 99 -11.85 4.23 14.47
C THR A 99 -13.21 3.79 14.98
N TYR A 100 -14.12 4.76 15.01
CA TYR A 100 -15.50 4.55 15.38
C TYR A 100 -16.39 4.90 14.20
N PHE A 101 -17.49 4.18 14.04
CA PHE A 101 -18.52 4.50 13.08
C PHE A 101 -19.88 4.45 13.76
N THR A 102 -20.81 5.26 13.27
CA THR A 102 -22.18 5.28 13.78
C THR A 102 -23.10 4.61 12.77
N PHE A 103 -23.88 3.65 13.24
CA PHE A 103 -24.89 2.96 12.45
C PHE A 103 -26.17 2.84 13.27
N ALA A 104 -27.32 3.20 12.68
CA ALA A 104 -28.63 3.19 13.35
C ALA A 104 -28.68 3.95 14.69
N GLY A 105 -27.89 5.01 14.84
CA GLY A 105 -27.83 5.82 16.07
C GLY A 105 -26.91 5.26 17.17
N GLU A 106 -26.29 4.11 16.94
CA GLU A 106 -25.33 3.50 17.87
C GLU A 106 -23.89 3.67 17.34
N THR A 107 -22.94 3.89 18.25
CA THR A 107 -21.51 4.04 17.93
C THR A 107 -20.78 2.74 18.18
N PHE A 108 -20.04 2.27 17.17
CA PHE A 108 -19.29 1.03 17.20
C PHE A 108 -17.79 1.31 17.03
N GLU A 109 -16.95 0.55 17.72
CA GLU A 109 -15.51 0.52 17.48
C GLU A 109 -15.18 -0.50 16.38
N GLN A 110 -14.37 -0.10 15.41
CA GLN A 110 -13.85 -1.02 14.41
C GLN A 110 -12.69 -1.85 15.00
N ILE A 111 -12.97 -3.12 15.29
CA ILE A 111 -12.00 -4.06 15.90
C ILE A 111 -11.26 -4.94 14.88
N LYS A 112 -11.71 -4.96 13.61
CA LYS A 112 -11.15 -5.78 12.53
C LYS A 112 -10.74 -4.92 11.34
N GLY A 113 -9.70 -5.37 10.63
CA GLY A 113 -9.20 -4.68 9.46
C GLY A 113 -8.48 -3.38 9.79
N THR A 114 -8.23 -2.63 8.73
CA THR A 114 -7.90 -1.22 8.75
C THR A 114 -9.14 -0.38 8.46
N PRO A 115 -9.32 0.77 9.13
CA PRO A 115 -10.49 1.62 8.94
C PRO A 115 -10.57 2.27 7.56
N MET A 116 -11.62 1.95 6.81
CA MET A 116 -11.91 2.64 5.55
C MET A 116 -12.19 4.12 5.85
N GLY A 117 -11.57 5.01 5.08
CA GLY A 117 -11.67 6.47 5.28
C GLY A 117 -10.62 7.04 6.25
N SER A 118 -9.82 6.20 6.93
CA SER A 118 -8.65 6.71 7.65
C SER A 118 -7.56 7.12 6.67
N PRO A 119 -6.94 8.31 6.81
CA PRO A 119 -5.87 8.78 5.91
C PRO A 119 -4.67 7.83 5.79
N ILE A 120 -4.44 6.96 6.78
CA ILE A 120 -3.32 6.03 6.80
C ILE A 120 -3.66 4.64 6.24
N SER A 121 -4.95 4.29 6.09
CA SER A 121 -5.33 2.93 5.74
C SER A 121 -4.95 2.55 4.31
N GLY A 122 -5.00 3.48 3.36
CA GLY A 122 -4.49 3.25 2.01
C GLY A 122 -3.00 2.91 1.98
N LEU A 123 -2.18 3.65 2.73
CA LEU A 123 -0.75 3.38 2.86
C LEU A 123 -0.49 2.01 3.48
N VAL A 124 -1.19 1.68 4.57
CA VAL A 124 -1.03 0.38 5.24
C VAL A 124 -1.42 -0.76 4.31
N ALA A 125 -2.52 -0.62 3.57
CA ALA A 125 -2.96 -1.63 2.63
C ALA A 125 -1.95 -1.84 1.50
N GLU A 126 -1.43 -0.74 0.92
CA GLU A 126 -0.36 -0.80 -0.09
C GLU A 126 0.89 -1.50 0.44
N LEU A 127 1.35 -1.15 1.65
CA LEU A 127 2.53 -1.77 2.25
C LEU A 127 2.32 -3.27 2.54
N VAL A 128 1.12 -3.66 2.95
CA VAL A 128 0.79 -5.09 3.19
C VAL A 128 0.78 -5.86 1.86
N LEU A 129 0.17 -5.32 0.81
CA LEU A 129 0.16 -5.94 -0.52
C LEU A 129 1.59 -6.09 -1.07
N GLN A 130 2.41 -5.05 -0.92
CA GLN A 130 3.83 -5.08 -1.28
C GLN A 130 4.61 -6.21 -0.57
N GLU A 131 4.37 -6.41 0.72
CA GLU A 131 5.03 -7.49 1.46
C GLU A 131 4.51 -8.87 1.05
N LEU A 132 3.23 -9.01 0.67
CA LEU A 132 2.69 -10.25 0.11
C LEU A 132 3.29 -10.57 -1.27
N GLU A 133 3.37 -9.58 -2.16
CA GLU A 133 4.00 -9.69 -3.48
C GLU A 133 5.46 -10.15 -3.36
N LYS A 134 6.22 -9.58 -2.43
CA LYS A 134 7.59 -10.03 -2.13
C LYS A 134 7.65 -11.51 -1.77
N ILE A 135 6.78 -11.94 -0.87
CA ILE A 135 6.75 -13.34 -0.41
C ILE A 135 6.40 -14.25 -1.57
N ASP A 136 5.40 -13.90 -2.38
CA ASP A 136 4.94 -14.76 -3.47
C ASP A 136 5.95 -14.82 -4.63
N PHE A 137 6.57 -13.69 -4.98
CA PHE A 137 7.57 -13.65 -6.05
C PHE A 137 8.88 -14.34 -5.70
N THR A 138 9.16 -14.58 -4.41
CA THR A 138 10.27 -15.46 -4.02
C THR A 138 10.03 -16.92 -4.37
N ARG A 139 8.76 -17.34 -4.50
CA ARG A 139 8.37 -18.71 -4.84
C ARG A 139 8.26 -18.90 -6.35
N GLN A 140 7.57 -17.97 -7.01
CA GLN A 140 7.37 -17.99 -8.45
C GLN A 140 7.33 -16.56 -8.98
N GLN A 141 8.29 -16.20 -9.83
CA GLN A 141 8.31 -14.87 -10.42
C GLN A 141 7.41 -14.84 -11.67
N PRO A 142 6.40 -13.96 -11.72
CA PRO A 142 5.59 -13.78 -12.93
C PRO A 142 6.41 -13.08 -14.02
N ILE A 143 6.12 -13.42 -15.29
CA ILE A 143 6.72 -12.79 -16.48
C ILE A 143 6.34 -11.31 -16.54
N PHE A 144 5.07 -11.03 -16.24
CA PHE A 144 4.50 -9.69 -16.17
C PHE A 144 3.60 -9.58 -14.94
N TRP A 145 3.75 -8.50 -14.18
CA TRP A 145 2.89 -8.18 -13.05
C TRP A 145 2.64 -6.69 -12.97
N ARG A 146 1.37 -6.34 -12.76
CA ARG A 146 0.89 -4.98 -12.52
C ARG A 146 -0.25 -5.03 -11.53
N ARG A 147 -0.39 -3.96 -10.74
CA ARG A 147 -1.48 -3.81 -9.77
C ARG A 147 -2.01 -2.39 -9.78
N TYR A 148 -3.32 -2.24 -9.72
CA TYR A 148 -4.01 -0.99 -9.41
C TYR A 148 -4.79 -1.20 -8.12
N GLU A 149 -4.35 -0.56 -7.04
CA GLU A 149 -4.92 -0.73 -5.70
C GLU A 149 -4.98 -2.21 -5.29
N ASP A 150 -6.15 -2.82 -5.25
CA ASP A 150 -6.42 -4.22 -4.89
C ASP A 150 -6.57 -5.17 -6.08
N ALA A 151 -6.60 -4.64 -7.31
CA ALA A 151 -6.73 -5.42 -8.54
C ALA A 151 -5.37 -5.64 -9.21
N THR A 152 -5.04 -6.90 -9.49
CA THR A 152 -3.79 -7.33 -10.15
C THR A 152 -4.05 -8.03 -11.46
#